data_AF-A0A2Z2KIF9-F1
#
_entry.id   AF-A0A2Z2KIF9-F1
#
_cell.length_a   1.000
_cell.length_b   1.000
_cell.length_c   1.000
_cell.angle_alpha   90.00
_cell.angle_beta   90.00
_cell.angle_gamma   90.00
#
_symmetry.space_group_name_H-M   'P 1'
#
loop_
_entity.id
_entity.type
_entity.pdbx_description
1 polymer ?
#
loop_
_entity_poly.entity_id
_entity_poly.type
_entity_poly.pdbx_seq_one_letter_code
_entity_poly.pdbx_strand_id
1 'polypeptide(L)'
;MKGKNALEMCARAEYGEMRGKNAFEMCAEAGYGEMKGKNALEMCAGAGYGEMKGKNAFEMCAGAGYGGMRGKNAFEMCARAE
;
A
#
# COMPACT_ATOMS: atom_id res chain seq x y z
N MET A 1 -2.03 -8.89 8.03
CA MET A 1 -1.38 -10.17 7.69
C MET A 1 0.10 -10.21 8.13
N LYS A 2 0.64 -11.35 8.59
CA LYS A 2 2.07 -11.51 8.93
C LYS A 2 2.68 -12.71 8.19
N GLY A 3 3.84 -12.56 7.58
CA GLY A 3 4.52 -13.65 6.88
C GLY A 3 5.83 -13.22 6.22
N LYS A 4 6.63 -14.15 5.69
CA LYS A 4 7.81 -13.76 4.88
C LYS A 4 7.36 -13.00 3.63
N ASN A 5 6.29 -13.46 2.99
CA ASN A 5 5.59 -12.80 1.92
C ASN A 5 4.13 -12.68 2.36
N ALA A 6 3.63 -11.46 2.48
CA ALA A 6 2.21 -11.18 2.71
C ALA A 6 1.62 -10.66 1.40
N LEU A 7 0.47 -11.20 1.01
CA LEU A 7 -0.27 -10.81 -0.18
C LEU A 7 -1.74 -10.76 0.19
N GLU A 8 -2.36 -9.61 -0.04
CA GLU A 8 -3.78 -9.39 0.19
C GLU A 8 -4.44 -8.93 -1.11
N MET A 9 -5.56 -9.57 -1.45
CA MET A 9 -6.40 -9.22 -2.59
C MET A 9 -7.83 -9.06 -2.10
N CYS A 10 -8.40 -7.88 -2.27
CA CYS A 10 -9.72 -7.59 -1.73
C CYS A 10 -10.50 -6.61 -2.60
N ALA A 11 -11.83 -6.63 -2.54
CA ALA A 11 -12.60 -5.58 -3.20
C ALA A 11 -12.43 -4.24 -2.47
N ARG A 12 -12.44 -4.28 -1.14
CA ARG A 12 -12.29 -3.12 -0.26
C ARG A 12 -11.54 -3.52 1.00
N ALA A 13 -10.47 -2.79 1.30
CA ALA A 13 -9.76 -2.87 2.57
C ALA A 13 -10.24 -1.70 3.43
N GLU A 14 -10.69 -1.94 4.64
CA GLU A 14 -11.08 -0.85 5.54
C GLU A 14 -9.96 -0.48 6.51
N TYR A 15 -9.40 -1.50 7.18
CA TYR A 15 -8.28 -1.37 8.11
C TYR A 15 -7.37 -2.58 8.01
N GLY A 16 -6.10 -2.39 7.66
CA GLY A 16 -5.15 -3.48 7.44
C GLY A 16 -3.74 -3.18 7.93
N GLU A 17 -3.09 -4.14 8.58
CA GLU A 17 -1.62 -4.07 8.77
C GLU A 17 -0.97 -5.30 8.14
N MET A 18 -0.07 -5.08 7.18
CA MET A 18 0.75 -6.13 6.58
C MET A 18 2.20 -6.02 7.01
N ARG A 19 2.75 -7.11 7.56
CA ARG A 19 4.17 -7.21 7.88
C ARG A 19 4.82 -8.41 7.21
N GLY A 20 5.92 -8.15 6.51
CA GLY A 20 6.74 -9.21 5.92
C GLY A 20 8.04 -8.73 5.30
N LYS A 21 8.84 -9.64 4.72
CA LYS A 21 9.95 -9.20 3.86
C LYS A 21 9.38 -8.54 2.61
N ASN A 22 8.33 -9.12 2.06
CA ASN A 22 7.55 -8.55 0.97
C ASN A 22 6.09 -8.44 1.44
N ALA A 23 5.49 -7.27 1.28
CA ALA A 23 4.09 -6.99 1.54
C ALA A 23 3.46 -6.43 0.27
N PHE A 24 2.35 -7.02 -0.17
CA PHE A 24 1.68 -6.70 -1.41
C PHE A 24 0.17 -6.56 -1.17
N GLU A 25 -0.40 -5.41 -1.49
CA GLU A 25 -1.83 -5.16 -1.43
C GLU A 25 -2.38 -4.87 -2.82
N MET A 26 -3.49 -5.50 -3.19
CA MET A 26 -4.27 -5.15 -4.37
C MET A 26 -5.74 -5.08 -4.00
N CYS A 27 -6.30 -3.87 -3.96
CA CYS A 27 -7.72 -3.69 -3.67
C CYS A 27 -8.38 -2.61 -4.52
N ALA A 28 -9.69 -2.67 -4.76
CA ALA A 28 -10.34 -1.60 -5.53
C ALA A 28 -10.40 -0.31 -4.72
N GLU A 29 -10.81 -0.39 -3.45
CA GLU A 29 -10.73 0.70 -2.48
C GLU A 29 -9.81 0.30 -1.32
N ALA A 30 -8.78 1.10 -1.09
CA ALA A 30 -7.97 1.01 0.12
C ALA A 30 -8.47 2.06 1.12
N GLY A 31 -8.69 1.62 2.36
CA GLY A 31 -9.08 2.45 3.49
C GLY A 31 -7.84 2.90 4.25
N TYR A 32 -7.77 2.55 5.54
CA TYR A 32 -6.62 2.87 6.37
C TYR A 32 -5.67 1.68 6.47
N GLY A 33 -4.36 1.88 6.26
CA GLY A 33 -3.44 0.75 6.20
C GLY A 33 -2.02 1.06 6.67
N GLU A 34 -1.32 0.04 7.17
CA GLU A 34 0.13 0.11 7.33
C GLU A 34 0.81 -1.13 6.71
N MET A 35 1.72 -0.90 5.78
CA MET A 35 2.54 -1.95 5.18
C MET A 35 4.00 -1.80 5.59
N LYS A 36 4.52 -2.79 6.31
CA LYS A 36 5.92 -2.86 6.71
C LYS A 36 6.65 -4.02 6.04
N GLY A 37 7.74 -3.72 5.32
CA GLY A 37 8.62 -4.76 4.81
C GLY A 37 9.92 -4.27 4.19
N LYS A 38 10.70 -5.16 3.56
CA LYS A 38 11.82 -4.71 2.70
C LYS A 38 11.27 -4.15 1.40
N ASN A 39 10.29 -4.84 0.83
CA ASN A 39 9.52 -4.40 -0.32
C ASN A 39 8.05 -4.29 0.11
N ALA A 40 7.46 -3.11 -0.08
CA ALA A 40 6.04 -2.84 0.10
C ALA A 40 5.50 -2.34 -1.23
N LEU A 41 4.37 -2.88 -1.68
CA LEU A 41 3.71 -2.47 -2.91
C LEU A 41 2.19 -2.50 -2.70
N GLU A 42 1.54 -1.37 -2.98
CA GLU A 42 0.09 -1.22 -2.96
C GLU A 42 -0.39 -0.82 -4.34
N MET A 43 -1.45 -1.49 -4.80
CA MET A 43 -2.19 -1.11 -5.99
C MET A 43 -3.66 -0.96 -5.64
N CYS A 44 -4.23 0.24 -5.84
CA CYS A 44 -5.63 0.47 -5.58
C CYS A 44 -6.32 1.41 -6.58
N ALA A 45 -7.63 1.30 -6.76
CA ALA A 45 -8.34 2.28 -7.60
C ALA A 45 -8.59 3.58 -6.82
N GLY A 46 -8.92 3.49 -5.54
CA GLY A 46 -8.94 4.62 -4.61
C GLY A 46 -8.02 4.36 -3.43
N ALA A 47 -7.02 5.22 -3.23
CA ALA A 47 -6.19 5.19 -2.03
C ALA A 47 -6.86 5.98 -0.91
N GLY A 48 -6.88 5.39 0.28
CA GLY A 48 -7.35 6.01 1.51
C GLY A 48 -6.20 6.64 2.27
N TYR A 49 -6.02 6.26 3.54
CA TYR A 49 -4.94 6.77 4.38
C TYR A 49 -3.95 5.68 4.76
N GLY A 50 -2.73 5.71 4.21
CA GLY A 50 -1.78 4.61 4.37
C GLY A 50 -0.38 5.03 4.79
N GLU A 51 0.31 4.22 5.61
CA GLU A 51 1.77 4.30 5.76
C GLU A 51 2.45 3.08 5.16
N MET A 52 3.38 3.32 4.23
CA MET A 52 4.24 2.28 3.69
C MET A 52 5.68 2.46 4.17
N LYS A 53 6.24 1.41 4.76
CA LYS A 53 7.59 1.43 5.31
C LYS A 53 8.42 0.28 4.76
N GLY A 54 9.48 0.61 4.03
CA GLY A 54 10.42 -0.38 3.58
C GLY A 54 11.65 0.15 2.86
N LYS A 55 12.54 -0.73 2.39
CA LYS A 55 13.66 -0.26 1.55
C LYS A 55 13.12 0.23 0.20
N ASN A 56 12.17 -0.51 -0.34
CA ASN A 56 11.43 -0.21 -1.54
C ASN A 56 9.95 -0.14 -1.17
N ALA A 57 9.31 1.00 -1.41
CA ALA A 57 7.90 1.25 -1.13
C ALA A 57 7.28 1.87 -2.40
N PHE A 58 6.23 1.25 -2.92
CA PHE A 58 5.61 1.64 -4.18
C PHE A 58 4.09 1.67 -4.02
N GLU A 59 3.45 2.78 -4.39
CA GLU A 59 2.00 2.87 -4.42
C GLU A 59 1.57 3.27 -5.82
N MET A 60 0.58 2.56 -6.35
CA MET A 60 -0.07 2.89 -7.60
C MET A 60 -1.55 3.05 -7.32
N CYS A 61 -2.10 4.24 -7.57
CA CYS A 61 -3.51 4.48 -7.35
C CYS A 61 -4.20 5.28 -8.46
N ALA A 62 -5.51 5.10 -8.64
CA ALA A 62 -6.30 5.88 -9.59
C ALA A 62 -7.01 7.10 -8.95
N GLY A 63 -6.98 7.21 -7.62
CA GLY A 63 -7.52 8.32 -6.85
C GLY A 63 -6.65 8.57 -5.63
N ALA A 64 -6.17 9.80 -5.49
CA ALA A 64 -5.21 10.19 -4.48
C ALA A 64 -5.79 10.07 -3.06
N GLY A 65 -5.04 9.37 -2.21
CA GLY A 65 -5.25 9.27 -0.77
C GLY A 65 -4.33 10.20 0.02
N TYR A 66 -4.32 10.04 1.33
CA TYR A 66 -3.43 10.75 2.24
C TYR A 66 -2.50 9.76 2.92
N GLY A 67 -1.25 9.66 2.46
CA GLY A 67 -0.33 8.65 2.96
C GLY A 67 1.09 9.13 3.18
N GLY A 68 1.86 8.27 3.85
CA GLY A 68 3.28 8.48 4.11
C GLY A 68 4.10 7.29 3.64
N MET A 69 5.03 7.53 2.72
CA MET A 69 6.00 6.51 2.33
C MET A 69 7.35 6.78 2.97
N ARG A 70 7.94 5.73 3.53
CA ARG A 70 9.28 5.79 4.10
C ARG A 70 10.15 4.66 3.59
N GLY A 71 11.14 5.03 2.79
CA GLY A 71 12.12 4.10 2.27
C GLY A 71 13.29 4.75 1.56
N LYS A 72 14.24 3.92 1.12
CA LYS A 72 15.34 4.41 0.25
C LYS A 72 14.82 4.70 -1.15
N ASN A 73 13.96 3.82 -1.64
CA ASN A 73 13.26 3.96 -2.92
C ASN A 73 11.77 4.00 -2.58
N ALA A 74 11.21 5.20 -2.45
CA ALA A 74 9.79 5.42 -2.22
C ALA A 74 9.21 6.13 -3.43
N PHE A 75 8.18 5.55 -4.03
CA PHE A 75 7.53 6.09 -5.23
C PHE A 75 6.02 5.98 -5.12
N GLU A 76 5.36 7.08 -5.42
CA GLU A 76 3.92 7.20 -5.51
C GLU A 76 3.53 7.56 -6.94
N MET A 77 2.62 6.79 -7.52
CA MET A 77 2.02 7.09 -8.81
C MET A 77 0.52 7.04 -8.66
N CYS A 78 -0.08 8.18 -8.37
CA CYS A 78 -1.51 8.33 -8.24
C CYS A 78 -2.08 9.21 -9.34
N ALA A 79 -3.07 8.69 -10.08
CA ALA A 79 -3.84 9.50 -11.00
C ALA A 79 -4.74 10.44 -10.19
N ARG A 80 -4.84 11.70 -10.64
CA ARG A 80 -5.80 12.63 -10.10
C ARG A 80 -7.14 12.30 -10.75
N ALA A 81 -8.13 11.90 -9.96
CA ALA A 81 -9.51 11.85 -10.44
C ALA A 81 -9.92 13.29 -10.79
N GLU A 82 -10.11 13.57 -12.08
CA GLU A 82 -10.71 14.81 -12.60
C GLU A 82 -12.24 14.75 -12.49
#